data_AF-A0A5E7IU11-F1
#
_entry.id   AF-A0A5E7IU11-F1
#
_cell.length_a   1.000
_cell.length_b   1.000
_cell.length_c   1.000
_cell.angle_alpha   90.00
_cell.angle_beta   90.00
_cell.angle_gamma   90.00
#
_symmetry.space_group_name_H-M   'P 1'
#
loop_
_entity.id
_entity.type
_entity.pdbx_description
1 polymer ?
#
loop_
_entity_poly.entity_id
_entity_poly.type
_entity_poly.pdbx_seq_one_letter_code
_entity_poly.pdbx_strand_id
1 'polypeptide(L)'
;MSRSDPQFNLRIPEDLRDLVMVAAKQNKRSATAEILDRLERSFTETDDMGVSDLDRMNPEHPFYGPGSAPQITTKIHKDRLTTGLDGPLTAQEEKIMAAMIKALRGIGEFEKEDAESPNTGPKPRKRYPAK
;
A
#
# COMPACT_ATOMS: atom_id res chain seq x y z
N MET A 1 24.81 13.17 -35.84
CA MET A 1 24.57 12.32 -34.66
C MET A 1 23.20 12.66 -34.13
N SER A 2 22.19 11.85 -34.46
CA SER A 2 20.79 12.06 -34.04
C SER A 2 20.66 11.72 -32.55
N ARG A 3 20.17 12.67 -31.74
CA ARG A 3 19.70 12.36 -30.38
C ARG A 3 18.62 11.29 -30.49
N SER A 4 18.83 10.16 -29.82
CA SER A 4 17.94 8.98 -29.86
C SER A 4 16.87 9.03 -28.76
N ASP A 5 16.75 10.14 -28.04
CA ASP A 5 15.84 10.23 -26.90
C ASP A 5 14.38 10.31 -27.35
N PRO A 6 13.49 9.49 -26.77
CA PRO A 6 12.07 9.52 -27.09
C PRO A 6 11.45 10.85 -26.63
N GLN A 7 10.81 11.58 -27.53
CA GLN A 7 10.10 12.81 -27.22
C GLN A 7 8.62 12.53 -26.90
N PHE A 8 8.17 12.93 -25.71
CA PHE A 8 6.77 12.84 -25.30
C PHE A 8 6.05 14.19 -25.46
N ASN A 9 4.90 14.17 -26.15
CA ASN A 9 4.00 15.32 -26.21
C ASN A 9 2.93 15.20 -25.10
N LEU A 10 3.16 15.87 -23.98
CA LEU A 10 2.27 15.84 -22.82
C LEU A 10 1.08 16.79 -23.00
N ARG A 11 -0.14 16.28 -22.79
CA ARG A 11 -1.36 17.09 -22.69
C ARG A 11 -1.64 17.35 -21.20
N ILE A 12 -1.22 18.50 -20.71
CA ILE A 12 -1.36 18.89 -19.30
C ILE A 12 -2.27 20.12 -19.18
N PRO A 13 -3.03 20.27 -18.07
CA PRO A 13 -3.79 21.47 -17.80
C PRO A 13 -2.87 22.68 -17.60
N GLU A 14 -3.37 23.87 -17.94
CA GLU A 14 -2.59 25.12 -17.89
C GLU A 14 -2.08 25.43 -16.49
N ASP A 15 -2.93 25.25 -15.47
CA ASP A 15 -2.57 25.46 -14.07
C ASP A 15 -1.35 24.62 -13.65
N LEU A 16 -1.29 23.37 -14.11
CA LEU A 16 -0.17 22.47 -13.79
C LEU A 16 1.11 22.89 -14.51
N ARG A 17 1.00 23.35 -15.77
CA ARG A 17 2.15 23.87 -16.51
C ARG A 17 2.76 25.07 -15.79
N ASP A 18 1.93 25.99 -15.31
CA ASP A 18 2.40 27.19 -14.63
C ASP A 18 3.07 26.86 -13.29
N LEU A 19 2.51 25.92 -12.52
CA LEU A 19 3.14 25.41 -11.30
C LEU A 19 4.52 24.81 -11.57
N VAL A 20 4.66 23.99 -12.62
CA VAL A 20 5.95 23.43 -13.02
C VAL A 20 6.93 24.51 -13.43
N MET A 21 6.49 25.54 -14.16
CA MET A 21 7.36 26.66 -14.54
C MET A 21 7.85 27.47 -13.34
N VAL A 22 7.00 27.67 -12.33
CA VAL A 22 7.40 28.34 -11.07
C VAL A 22 8.41 27.50 -10.30
N ALA A 23 8.14 26.20 -10.14
CA ALA A 23 9.05 25.28 -9.46
C ALA A 23 10.41 25.18 -10.17
N ALA A 24 10.42 25.07 -11.49
CA ALA A 24 11.63 25.03 -12.29
C ALA A 24 12.50 26.29 -12.11
N LYS A 25 11.86 27.48 -12.07
CA LYS A 25 12.55 28.75 -11.79
C LYS A 25 13.17 28.77 -10.40
N GLN A 26 12.45 28.29 -9.38
CA GLN A 26 12.95 28.20 -8.01
C GLN A 26 14.15 27.25 -7.89
N ASN A 27 14.07 26.10 -8.57
CA ASN A 27 15.11 25.08 -8.58
C ASN A 27 16.27 25.37 -9.57
N LYS A 28 16.21 26.51 -10.28
CA LYS A 28 17.19 26.92 -11.31
C LYS A 28 17.40 25.86 -12.41
N ARG A 29 16.31 25.18 -12.80
CA ARG A 29 16.29 24.13 -13.83
C ARG A 29 15.37 24.53 -14.98
N SER A 30 15.49 23.83 -16.12
CA SER A 30 14.50 23.97 -17.20
C SER A 30 13.20 23.27 -16.80
N ALA A 31 12.07 23.67 -17.39
CA ALA A 31 10.79 23.02 -17.13
C ALA A 31 10.84 21.51 -17.44
N THR A 32 11.50 21.12 -18.53
CA THR A 32 11.69 19.70 -18.88
C THR A 32 12.52 18.96 -17.83
N ALA A 33 13.60 19.56 -17.33
CA ALA A 33 14.43 18.93 -16.30
C ALA A 33 13.70 18.79 -14.96
N GLU A 34 12.87 19.77 -14.60
CA GLU A 34 12.01 19.69 -13.41
C GLU A 34 10.95 18.59 -13.55
N ILE A 35 10.34 18.43 -14.74
CA ILE A 35 9.40 17.35 -15.00
C ILE A 35 10.09 15.99 -14.85
N LEU A 36 11.28 15.82 -15.43
CA LEU A 36 12.04 14.59 -15.33
C LEU A 36 12.40 14.27 -13.87
N ASP A 37 12.97 15.23 -13.14
CA ASP A 37 13.35 15.04 -11.73
C ASP A 37 12.16 14.66 -10.85
N ARG A 38 10.97 15.24 -11.07
CA ARG A 38 9.75 14.85 -10.35
C ARG A 38 9.29 13.43 -10.68
N LEU A 39 9.38 13.04 -11.96
CA LEU A 39 9.03 11.69 -12.38
C LEU A 39 10.01 10.68 -11.80
N GLU A 40 11.32 10.92 -11.89
CA GLU A 40 12.34 10.05 -11.30
C GLU A 40 12.15 9.90 -9.79
N ARG A 41 11.85 11.00 -9.08
CA ARG A 41 11.52 10.94 -7.65
C ARG A 41 10.32 10.08 -7.36
N SER A 42 9.24 10.17 -8.15
CA SER A 42 8.06 9.34 -7.93
C SER A 42 8.34 7.83 -7.99
N PHE A 43 9.36 7.40 -8.73
CA PHE A 43 9.75 5.98 -8.80
C PHE A 43 10.75 5.56 -7.72
N THR A 44 11.54 6.50 -7.19
CA THR A 44 12.68 6.22 -6.29
C THR A 44 12.38 6.52 -4.84
N GLU A 45 11.43 7.39 -4.56
CA GLU A 45 11.00 7.72 -3.21
C GLU A 45 10.35 6.49 -2.57
N THR A 46 10.87 6.09 -1.41
CA THR A 46 10.40 4.95 -0.64
C THR A 46 9.20 5.35 0.21
N ASP A 47 8.21 4.48 0.31
CA ASP A 47 7.08 4.66 1.22
C ASP A 47 7.45 4.43 2.70
N ASP A 48 6.45 4.49 3.60
CA ASP A 48 6.62 4.20 5.04
C ASP A 48 7.16 2.78 5.31
N MET A 49 7.02 1.86 4.35
CA MET A 49 7.52 0.48 4.42
C MET A 49 8.95 0.36 3.88
N GLY A 50 9.57 1.47 3.45
CA GLY A 50 10.92 1.49 2.91
C GLY A 50 11.02 0.89 1.50
N VAL A 51 9.91 0.76 0.77
CA VAL A 51 9.84 0.15 -0.56
C VAL A 51 9.53 1.23 -1.60
N SER A 52 10.36 1.33 -2.65
CA SER A 52 10.10 2.27 -3.75
C SER A 52 9.16 1.67 -4.81
N ASP A 53 8.54 2.53 -5.62
CA ASP A 53 7.73 2.08 -6.76
C ASP A 53 8.54 1.28 -7.78
N LEU A 54 9.82 1.59 -7.94
CA LEU A 54 10.73 0.81 -8.77
C LEU A 54 10.92 -0.62 -8.24
N ASP A 55 11.05 -0.78 -6.92
CA ASP A 55 11.20 -2.09 -6.29
C ASP A 55 9.94 -2.95 -6.44
N ARG A 56 8.75 -2.33 -6.36
CA ARG A 56 7.46 -3.01 -6.54
C ARG A 56 7.23 -3.52 -7.95
N MET A 57 7.89 -2.92 -8.94
CA MET A 57 7.80 -3.33 -10.34
C MET A 57 8.85 -4.38 -10.71
N ASN A 58 9.81 -4.66 -9.83
CA ASN A 58 10.84 -5.67 -10.06
C ASN A 58 10.29 -7.08 -9.75
N PRO A 59 10.19 -8.00 -10.74
CA PRO A 59 9.62 -9.34 -10.55
C PRO A 59 10.39 -10.21 -9.54
N GLU A 60 11.65 -9.90 -9.29
CA GLU A 60 12.50 -10.61 -8.32
C GLU A 60 12.35 -10.06 -6.89
N HIS A 61 11.63 -8.95 -6.72
CA HIS A 61 11.48 -8.35 -5.39
C HIS A 61 10.51 -9.17 -4.53
N PRO A 62 10.81 -9.45 -3.25
CA PRO A 62 9.96 -10.29 -2.38
C PRO A 62 8.51 -9.80 -2.24
N PHE A 63 8.30 -8.50 -2.46
CA PHE A 63 6.99 -7.86 -2.39
C PHE A 63 6.37 -7.59 -3.77
N TYR A 64 6.91 -8.16 -4.84
CA TYR A 64 6.34 -8.08 -6.19
C TYR A 64 4.99 -8.80 -6.24
N GLY A 65 3.91 -8.02 -6.23
CA GLY A 65 2.56 -8.52 -6.46
C GLY A 65 2.14 -8.19 -7.90
N PRO A 66 2.19 -9.13 -8.86
CA PRO A 66 1.75 -8.87 -10.22
C PRO A 66 0.26 -8.53 -10.21
N GLY A 67 -0.05 -7.23 -10.33
CA GLY A 67 -1.40 -6.75 -10.59
C GLY A 67 -2.44 -7.09 -9.52
N SER A 68 -2.16 -6.88 -8.23
CA SER A 68 -3.27 -6.67 -7.31
C SER A 68 -3.90 -5.31 -7.63
N ALA A 69 -4.89 -5.29 -8.53
CA ALA A 69 -5.86 -4.20 -8.56
C ALA A 69 -6.26 -3.92 -7.09
N PRO A 70 -6.37 -2.64 -6.65
CA PRO A 70 -6.89 -2.34 -5.33
C PRO A 70 -8.33 -2.85 -5.31
N GLN A 71 -8.51 -4.09 -4.88
CA GLN A 71 -9.80 -4.65 -4.59
C GLN A 71 -10.22 -3.89 -3.33
N ILE A 72 -10.93 -2.78 -3.51
CA ILE A 72 -11.61 -2.09 -2.42
C ILE A 72 -12.72 -3.05 -1.99
N THR A 73 -12.37 -4.04 -1.17
CA THR A 73 -13.32 -4.98 -0.61
C THR A 73 -13.83 -4.36 0.68
N THR A 74 -15.14 -4.24 0.80
CA THR A 74 -15.78 -3.84 2.07
C THR A 74 -15.65 -4.91 3.16
N LYS A 75 -14.98 -6.02 2.86
CA LYS A 75 -14.78 -7.18 3.73
C LYS A 75 -13.33 -7.64 3.67
N ILE A 76 -12.75 -7.93 4.83
CA ILE A 76 -11.41 -8.53 4.93
C ILE A 76 -11.53 -10.00 4.49
N HIS A 77 -10.81 -10.37 3.43
CA HIS A 77 -10.73 -11.76 2.99
C HIS A 77 -9.64 -12.49 3.79
N LYS A 78 -10.04 -13.23 4.83
CA LYS A 78 -9.13 -13.98 5.72
C LYS A 78 -8.19 -14.90 4.95
N ASP A 79 -8.71 -15.64 3.97
CA ASP A 79 -7.95 -16.62 3.20
C ASP A 79 -6.80 -15.97 2.40
N ARG A 80 -6.99 -14.73 1.95
CA ARG A 80 -5.96 -13.95 1.24
C ARG A 80 -4.86 -13.43 2.16
N LEU A 81 -5.14 -13.25 3.45
CA LEU A 81 -4.14 -12.86 4.44
C LEU A 81 -3.33 -14.05 4.94
N THR A 82 -3.91 -15.25 4.89
CA THR A 82 -3.24 -16.48 5.34
C THR A 82 -2.49 -17.19 4.23
N THR A 83 -2.71 -16.85 2.95
CA THR A 83 -1.98 -17.45 1.83
C THR A 83 -0.47 -17.22 2.00
N GLY A 84 0.29 -18.31 2.13
CA GLY A 84 1.75 -18.29 2.32
C GLY A 84 2.21 -18.58 3.76
N LEU A 85 1.29 -18.61 4.74
CA LEU A 85 1.60 -18.98 6.13
C LEU A 85 1.49 -20.49 6.40
N ASP A 86 1.10 -21.29 5.40
CA ASP A 86 0.89 -22.74 5.54
C ASP A 86 2.19 -23.57 5.50
N GLY A 87 3.35 -22.91 5.42
CA GLY A 87 4.66 -23.55 5.47
C GLY A 87 5.07 -23.97 6.89
N PRO A 88 5.89 -25.02 7.05
CA PRO A 88 6.47 -25.33 8.36
C PRO A 88 7.32 -24.14 8.84
N LEU A 89 7.09 -23.72 10.08
CA LEU A 89 7.87 -22.65 10.71
C LEU A 89 9.34 -23.04 10.78
N THR A 90 10.22 -22.08 10.55
CA THR A 90 11.65 -22.25 10.78
C THR A 90 11.91 -22.34 12.30
N ALA A 91 13.00 -23.00 12.69
CA ALA A 91 13.36 -23.18 14.10
C ALA A 91 13.55 -21.87 14.87
N GLN A 92 13.82 -20.76 14.17
CA GLN A 92 13.88 -19.42 14.77
C GLN A 92 12.48 -18.86 15.02
N GLU A 93 11.57 -19.02 14.07
CA GLU A 93 10.17 -18.59 14.20
C GLU A 93 9.44 -19.36 15.31
N GLU A 94 9.70 -20.66 15.47
CA GLU A 94 9.17 -21.45 16.59
C GLU A 94 9.59 -20.89 17.95
N LYS A 95 10.85 -20.47 18.09
CA LYS A 95 11.38 -19.87 19.34
C LYS A 95 10.72 -18.52 19.63
N ILE A 96 10.55 -17.70 18.59
CA ILE A 96 9.88 -16.40 18.70
C ILE A 96 8.42 -16.61 19.11
N MET A 97 7.72 -17.54 18.48
CA MET A 97 6.32 -17.83 18.77
C MET A 97 6.14 -18.37 20.20
N ALA A 98 7.02 -19.27 20.65
CA ALA A 98 7.01 -19.77 22.01
C ALA A 98 7.26 -18.66 23.05
N ALA A 99 8.19 -17.73 22.77
CA ALA A 99 8.46 -16.58 23.63
C ALA A 99 7.24 -15.64 23.70
N MET A 100 6.57 -15.40 22.57
CA MET A 100 5.36 -14.58 22.50
C MET A 100 4.19 -15.19 23.29
N ILE A 101 3.94 -16.50 23.10
CA ILE A 101 2.90 -17.22 23.85
C ILE A 101 3.19 -17.20 25.36
N LYS A 102 4.45 -17.35 25.75
CA LYS A 102 4.87 -17.26 27.15
C LYS A 102 4.65 -15.87 27.73
N ALA A 103 4.94 -14.81 26.97
CA ALA A 103 4.67 -13.43 27.38
C ALA A 103 3.17 -13.16 27.53
N LEU A 104 2.35 -13.60 26.57
CA LEU A 104 0.89 -13.47 26.62
C LEU A 104 0.26 -14.22 27.79
N ARG A 105 0.83 -15.36 28.19
CA ARG A 105 0.37 -16.12 29.37
C ARG A 105 0.86 -15.52 30.70
N GLY A 106 1.96 -14.76 30.67
CA GLY A 106 2.51 -14.06 31.83
C GLY A 106 1.80 -12.73 32.13
N ILE A 107 1.11 -12.16 31.16
CA ILE A 107 0.11 -11.11 31.36
C ILE A 107 -1.11 -11.84 31.94
N GLY A 108 -1.39 -11.63 33.23
CA GLY A 108 -2.44 -12.31 33.97
C GLY A 108 -3.82 -12.22 33.30
N GLU A 109 -4.74 -13.09 33.76
CA GLU A 109 -6.12 -13.19 33.28
C GLU A 109 -6.67 -11.87 32.76
N PHE A 110 -6.99 -11.82 31.45
CA PHE A 110 -7.91 -10.80 30.97
C PHE A 110 -9.24 -11.05 31.67
N GLU A 111 -9.58 -10.19 32.61
CA GLU A 111 -10.90 -10.14 33.21
C GLU A 111 -11.93 -10.17 32.07
N LYS A 112 -12.93 -11.04 32.19
CA LYS A 112 -14.07 -11.12 31.26
C LYS A 112 -15.03 -9.95 31.50
N GLU A 113 -14.49 -8.74 31.56
CA GLU A 113 -15.15 -7.45 31.69
C GLU A 113 -14.57 -6.63 30.54
N ASP A 114 -14.99 -6.74 29.28
CA ASP A 114 -16.33 -6.61 28.74
C ASP A 114 -16.40 -7.46 27.46
N ALA A 115 -17.03 -8.62 27.52
CA ALA A 115 -17.51 -9.25 26.29
C ALA A 115 -18.70 -8.42 25.80
N GLU A 116 -18.44 -7.29 25.15
CA GLU A 116 -19.44 -6.55 24.37
C GLU A 116 -20.12 -7.58 23.45
N SER A 117 -21.41 -7.80 23.72
CA SER A 117 -22.27 -8.64 22.88
C SER A 117 -22.00 -8.33 21.41
N PRO A 118 -21.85 -9.33 20.53
CA PRO A 118 -21.46 -9.10 19.14
C PRO A 118 -22.34 -8.02 18.53
N ASN A 119 -21.73 -6.99 17.95
CA ASN A 119 -22.41 -5.86 17.35
C ASN A 119 -23.44 -6.38 16.33
N THR A 120 -24.70 -6.54 16.77
CA THR A 120 -25.82 -6.85 15.89
C THR A 120 -25.98 -5.66 14.99
N GLY A 121 -25.57 -5.84 13.73
CA GLY A 121 -25.59 -4.80 12.71
C GLY A 121 -26.97 -4.14 12.57
N PRO A 122 -27.04 -3.05 11.78
CA PRO A 122 -28.22 -2.19 11.69
C PRO A 122 -29.51 -2.98 11.49
N LYS A 123 -30.56 -2.63 12.25
CA LYS A 123 -31.88 -3.30 12.17
C LYS A 123 -32.33 -3.40 10.71
N PRO A 124 -32.84 -4.56 10.25
CA PRO A 124 -33.28 -4.73 8.87
C PRO A 124 -34.40 -3.74 8.54
N ARG A 125 -34.28 -3.08 7.39
CA ARG A 125 -35.27 -2.09 6.92
C ARG A 125 -36.60 -2.81 6.60
N LYS A 126 -37.73 -2.24 7.03
CA LYS A 126 -39.07 -2.74 6.70
C LYS A 126 -39.23 -2.82 5.17
N ARG A 127 -39.53 -4.01 4.66
CA ARG A 127 -39.93 -4.21 3.25
C ARG A 127 -41.41 -3.86 3.14
N TYR A 128 -41.75 -2.83 2.37
CA TYR A 128 -43.13 -2.58 1.99
C TYR A 128 -43.55 -3.60 0.92
N PRO A 129 -44.82 -4.06 0.91
CA PRO A 129 -45.31 -4.93 -0.14
C PRO A 129 -45.20 -4.23 -1.49
N ALA A 130 -44.76 -4.96 -2.51
CA ALA A 130 -44.80 -4.49 -3.88
C ALA A 130 -46.27 -4.27 -4.29
N LYS A 131 -46.54 -3.13 -4.95
CA LYS A 131 -47.82 -2.85 -5.60
C LYS A 131 -48.03 -3.78 -6.79
#